data_AF-A0A2E0WKE0-F1
#
_entry.id   AF-A0A2E0WKE0-F1
#
_cell.length_a   1.000
_cell.length_b   1.000
_cell.length_c   1.000
_cell.angle_alpha   90.00
_cell.angle_beta   90.00
_cell.angle_gamma   90.00
#
_symmetry.space_group_name_H-M   'P 1'
#
loop_
_entity.id
_entity.type
_entity.pdbx_description
1 polymer ?
#
loop_
_entity_poly.entity_id
_entity_poly.type
_entity_poly.pdbx_seq_one_letter_code
_entity_poly.pdbx_strand_id
1 'polypeptide(L)'
;MEHTLSPCPIFRDQLYLPDSKTGAKTVHLGTAATDRIKTIKKLEDNDFVITGKKSGGRLTDLQHPWRRIRKTAGLDDVRLHDLRHSFASRGLIVGEGLPMIGKLLGHSQIQTTARYAHLADDPIKSAADRIAEKISTSTAAS
;
A
#
# COMPACT_ATOMS: atom_id res chain seq x y z
N MET A 1 -15.95 -25.52 14.39
CA MET A 1 -15.27 -24.28 14.78
C MET A 1 -15.35 -23.33 13.60
N GLU A 2 -16.40 -22.53 13.59
CA GLU A 2 -16.76 -21.62 12.52
C GLU A 2 -15.87 -20.37 12.62
N HIS A 3 -14.97 -20.19 11.65
CA HIS A 3 -14.19 -18.96 11.53
C HIS A 3 -15.10 -17.85 10.97
N THR A 4 -15.76 -17.12 11.86
CA THR A 4 -16.47 -15.89 11.53
C THR A 4 -15.45 -14.81 11.17
N LEU A 5 -15.25 -14.60 9.87
CA LEU A 5 -14.53 -13.44 9.34
C LEU A 5 -15.29 -12.18 9.75
N SER A 6 -14.87 -11.54 10.84
CA SER A 6 -15.45 -10.28 11.30
C SER A 6 -15.38 -9.23 10.18
N PRO A 7 -16.46 -8.45 9.97
CA PRO A 7 -16.50 -7.40 8.97
C PRO A 7 -15.43 -6.37 9.28
N CYS A 8 -14.51 -6.14 8.34
CA CYS A 8 -13.39 -5.20 8.49
C CYS A 8 -13.93 -3.77 8.65
N PRO A 9 -13.84 -3.15 9.85
CA PRO A 9 -14.24 -1.77 10.02
C PRO A 9 -13.14 -0.90 9.42
N ILE A 10 -13.44 -0.13 8.37
CA ILE A 10 -12.56 0.97 7.94
C ILE A 10 -12.70 2.06 9.00
N PHE A 11 -11.88 2.00 10.05
CA PHE A 11 -11.81 3.00 11.11
C PHE A 11 -10.57 3.86 10.86
N ARG A 12 -10.74 5.18 10.68
CA ARG A 12 -9.65 6.18 10.60
C ARG A 12 -8.53 5.82 9.60
N ASP A 13 -8.88 5.68 8.33
CA ASP A 13 -7.93 5.44 7.23
C ASP A 13 -7.06 4.18 7.39
N GLN A 14 -7.53 3.22 8.19
CA GLN A 14 -6.84 1.96 8.44
C GLN A 14 -7.72 0.79 8.03
N LEU A 15 -7.10 -0.15 7.34
CA LEU A 15 -7.68 -1.44 6.99
C LEU A 15 -7.14 -2.50 7.95
N TYR A 16 -8.01 -3.12 8.72
CA TYR A 16 -7.65 -4.20 9.63
C TYR A 16 -7.85 -5.56 8.94
N LEU A 17 -6.77 -6.30 8.79
CA LEU A 17 -6.73 -7.62 8.16
C LEU A 17 -6.46 -8.68 9.24
N PRO A 18 -7.50 -9.26 9.86
CA PRO A 18 -7.33 -10.23 10.95
C PRO A 18 -6.69 -11.54 10.46
N ASP A 19 -7.05 -12.01 9.26
CA ASP A 19 -6.54 -13.25 8.67
C ASP A 19 -5.56 -12.95 7.51
N SER A 20 -4.30 -12.68 7.85
CA SER A 20 -3.22 -12.66 6.86
C SER A 20 -2.31 -13.88 7.01
N LYS A 21 -1.58 -14.25 5.93
CA LYS A 21 -0.56 -15.33 5.92
C LYS A 21 0.51 -15.17 7.01
N THR A 22 0.55 -14.04 7.69
CA THR A 22 1.57 -13.63 8.66
C THR A 22 0.95 -13.09 9.96
N GLY A 23 -0.32 -13.41 10.25
CA GLY A 23 -1.05 -12.92 11.41
C GLY A 23 -1.85 -11.64 11.14
N ALA A 24 -2.52 -11.09 12.17
CA ALA A 24 -3.31 -9.87 12.02
C ALA A 24 -2.42 -8.68 11.60
N LYS A 25 -2.89 -7.88 10.64
CA LYS A 25 -2.15 -6.74 10.09
C LYS A 25 -3.05 -5.53 9.90
N THR A 26 -2.53 -4.36 10.25
CA THR A 26 -3.17 -3.09 9.93
C THR A 26 -2.42 -2.43 8.78
N VAL A 27 -3.15 -2.03 7.74
CA VAL A 27 -2.61 -1.29 6.60
C VAL A 27 -3.16 0.14 6.65
N HIS A 28 -2.26 1.12 6.62
CA HIS A 28 -2.64 2.52 6.52
C HIS A 28 -2.94 2.86 5.05
N LEU A 29 -4.10 3.45 4.81
CA LEU A 29 -4.55 3.91 3.51
C LEU A 29 -4.34 5.41 3.40
N GLY A 30 -3.82 5.87 2.26
CA GLY A 30 -3.81 7.30 1.95
C GLY A 30 -5.24 7.79 1.67
N THR A 31 -5.49 9.08 1.91
CA THR A 31 -6.80 9.71 1.73
C THR A 31 -7.42 9.42 0.36
N ALA A 32 -6.64 9.52 -0.72
CA ALA A 32 -7.11 9.22 -2.07
C ALA A 32 -7.61 7.76 -2.24
N ALA A 33 -6.97 6.81 -1.55
CA ALA A 33 -7.40 5.40 -1.57
C ALA A 33 -8.66 5.21 -0.72
N THR A 34 -8.73 5.82 0.47
CA THR A 34 -9.92 5.78 1.33
C THR A 34 -11.13 6.36 0.61
N ASP A 35 -10.98 7.53 -0.01
CA ASP A 35 -12.07 8.21 -0.71
C ASP A 35 -12.60 7.35 -1.86
N ARG A 36 -11.70 6.71 -2.62
CA ARG A 36 -12.10 5.77 -3.65
C ARG A 36 -12.87 4.57 -3.08
N ILE A 37 -12.43 3.99 -1.97
CA ILE A 37 -13.12 2.86 -1.35
C ILE A 37 -14.49 3.27 -0.82
N LYS A 38 -14.64 4.47 -0.27
CA LYS A 38 -15.94 5.00 0.20
C LYS A 38 -16.98 5.14 -0.93
N THR A 39 -16.55 5.33 -2.18
CA THR A 39 -17.47 5.37 -3.33
C THR A 39 -18.02 4.00 -3.74
N ILE A 40 -17.45 2.89 -3.23
CA ILE A 40 -17.90 1.55 -3.57
C ILE A 40 -19.22 1.28 -2.83
N LYS A 41 -20.28 0.98 -3.59
CA LYS A 41 -21.59 0.62 -3.04
C LYS A 41 -21.47 -0.65 -2.19
N LYS A 42 -21.83 -0.56 -0.92
CA LYS A 42 -21.99 -1.72 -0.04
C LYS A 42 -23.25 -2.49 -0.41
N LEU A 43 -23.15 -3.81 -0.47
CA LEU A 43 -24.31 -4.68 -0.64
C LEU A 43 -24.77 -5.13 0.75
N GLU A 44 -26.08 -5.11 1.01
CA GLU A 44 -26.65 -5.41 2.33
C GLU A 44 -26.37 -6.86 2.77
N ASP A 45 -26.28 -7.80 1.82
CA ASP A 45 -25.99 -9.22 2.06
C ASP A 45 -24.51 -9.60 1.78
N ASN A 46 -23.58 -8.66 1.86
CA ASN A 46 -22.16 -8.96 1.60
C ASN A 46 -21.20 -8.11 2.45
N ASP A 47 -20.50 -8.78 3.37
CA ASP A 47 -19.52 -8.15 4.26
C ASP A 47 -18.20 -7.74 3.56
N PHE A 48 -17.98 -8.17 2.32
CA PHE A 48 -16.76 -7.86 1.57
C PHE A 48 -16.85 -6.52 0.84
N VAL A 49 -15.81 -5.69 0.97
CA VAL A 49 -15.65 -4.43 0.22
C VAL A 49 -15.56 -4.68 -1.30
N ILE A 50 -14.88 -5.76 -1.69
CA ILE A 50 -14.75 -6.17 -3.10
C ILE A 50 -15.54 -7.46 -3.30
N THR A 51 -16.73 -7.32 -3.85
CA THR A 51 -17.69 -8.41 -4.02
C THR A 51 -17.41 -9.22 -5.28
N GLY A 52 -17.62 -10.54 -5.18
CA GLY A 52 -17.50 -11.46 -6.29
C GLY A 52 -18.79 -11.58 -7.11
N LYS A 53 -18.78 -12.44 -8.13
CA LYS A 53 -19.98 -12.74 -8.94
C LYS A 53 -21.05 -13.52 -8.18
N LYS A 54 -20.68 -14.21 -7.08
CA LYS A 54 -21.61 -14.96 -6.24
C LYS A 54 -22.14 -14.04 -5.14
N SER A 55 -23.45 -14.11 -4.85
CA SER A 55 -24.05 -13.40 -3.73
C SER A 55 -23.37 -13.80 -2.41
N GLY A 56 -23.11 -12.83 -1.53
CA GLY A 56 -22.34 -13.01 -0.28
C GLY A 56 -20.86 -13.38 -0.46
N GLY A 57 -20.36 -13.49 -1.69
CA GLY A 57 -19.00 -13.93 -1.98
C GLY A 57 -18.00 -12.78 -2.13
N ARG A 58 -16.74 -13.03 -1.77
CA ARG A 58 -15.60 -12.19 -2.13
C ARG A 58 -15.14 -12.41 -3.56
N LEU A 59 -14.47 -11.42 -4.14
CA LEU A 59 -13.74 -11.62 -5.38
C LEU A 59 -12.59 -12.62 -5.17
N THR A 60 -12.62 -13.73 -5.91
CA THR A 60 -11.60 -14.78 -5.84
C THR A 60 -10.54 -14.66 -6.95
N ASP A 61 -10.92 -14.09 -8.10
CA ASP A 61 -10.04 -13.93 -9.25
C ASP A 61 -9.81 -12.45 -9.55
N LEU A 62 -8.60 -11.97 -9.22
CA LEU A 62 -8.12 -10.64 -9.55
C LEU A 62 -7.46 -10.57 -10.95
N GLN A 63 -7.13 -11.70 -11.57
CA GLN A 63 -6.41 -11.78 -12.85
C GLN A 63 -7.29 -11.29 -14.01
N HIS A 64 -8.55 -11.73 -14.06
CA HIS A 64 -9.51 -11.24 -15.06
C HIS A 64 -9.76 -9.73 -15.01
N PRO A 65 -10.15 -9.13 -13.87
CA PRO A 65 -10.35 -7.68 -13.79
C PRO A 65 -9.04 -6.91 -14.04
N TRP A 66 -7.89 -7.43 -13.58
CA TRP A 66 -6.59 -6.84 -13.86
C TRP A 66 -6.27 -6.79 -15.37
N ARG A 67 -6.52 -7.89 -16.10
CA ARG A 67 -6.32 -7.92 -17.56
C ARG A 67 -7.18 -6.89 -18.29
N ARG A 68 -8.43 -6.69 -17.84
CA ARG A 68 -9.32 -5.67 -18.40
C ARG A 68 -8.78 -4.26 -18.13
N ILE A 69 -8.39 -3.97 -16.89
CA ILE A 69 -7.81 -2.67 -16.50
C ILE A 69 -6.56 -2.37 -17.32
N ARG A 70 -5.66 -3.34 -17.47
CA ARG A 70 -4.44 -3.22 -18.28
C ARG A 70 -4.71 -2.88 -19.73
N LYS A 71 -5.64 -3.61 -20.36
CA LYS A 71 -6.03 -3.36 -21.75
C LYS A 71 -6.61 -1.95 -21.92
N THR A 72 -7.44 -1.50 -20.98
CA THR A 72 -8.01 -0.14 -21.01
C THR A 72 -6.94 0.94 -20.78
N ALA A 73 -5.93 0.65 -19.98
CA ALA A 73 -4.83 1.57 -19.68
C ALA A 73 -3.68 1.53 -20.72
N GLY A 74 -3.72 0.61 -21.70
CA GLY A 74 -2.62 0.41 -22.66
C GLY A 74 -1.35 -0.18 -22.05
N LEU A 75 -1.47 -0.98 -20.98
CA LEU A 75 -0.35 -1.52 -20.20
C LEU A 75 -0.28 -3.05 -20.28
N ASP A 76 0.22 -3.59 -21.38
CA ASP A 76 0.12 -5.04 -21.65
C ASP A 76 1.04 -5.92 -20.77
N ASP A 77 2.22 -5.43 -20.40
CA ASP A 77 3.24 -6.21 -19.68
C ASP A 77 3.32 -5.95 -18.17
N VAL A 78 2.38 -5.18 -17.60
CA VAL A 78 2.41 -4.88 -16.16
C VAL A 78 1.76 -6.02 -15.37
N ARG A 79 2.42 -6.52 -14.32
CA ARG A 79 1.85 -7.51 -13.39
C ARG A 79 1.27 -6.81 -12.16
N LEU A 80 0.35 -7.49 -11.46
CA LEU A 80 -0.26 -6.93 -10.25
C LEU A 80 0.79 -6.67 -9.15
N HIS A 81 1.83 -7.51 -9.06
CA HIS A 81 2.95 -7.29 -8.14
C HIS A 81 3.74 -6.02 -8.47
N ASP A 82 3.78 -5.60 -9.74
CA ASP A 82 4.53 -4.41 -10.14
C ASP A 82 3.92 -3.13 -9.58
N LEU A 83 2.61 -3.13 -9.27
CA LEU A 83 1.99 -2.03 -8.52
C LEU A 83 2.59 -1.89 -7.12
N ARG A 84 2.82 -3.02 -6.43
CA ARG A 84 3.46 -3.04 -5.11
C ARG A 84 4.91 -2.55 -5.20
N HIS A 85 5.62 -2.95 -6.26
CA HIS A 85 6.97 -2.48 -6.54
C HIS A 85 7.03 -0.98 -6.83
N SER A 86 6.10 -0.49 -7.64
CA SER A 86 5.99 0.92 -8.02
C SER A 86 5.69 1.78 -6.80
N PHE A 87 4.80 1.32 -5.90
CA PHE A 87 4.51 2.00 -4.64
C PHE A 87 5.76 2.08 -3.74
N ALA A 88 6.49 0.98 -3.58
CA ALA A 88 7.72 0.94 -2.80
C ALA A 88 8.79 1.89 -3.35
N SER A 89 9.01 1.85 -4.66
CA SER A 89 10.00 2.67 -5.36
C SER A 89 9.65 4.15 -5.28
N ARG A 90 8.37 4.50 -5.43
CA ARG A 90 7.91 5.89 -5.29
C ARG A 90 8.11 6.41 -3.86
N GLY A 91 7.85 5.58 -2.84
CA GLY A 91 8.12 5.94 -1.45
C GLY A 91 9.58 6.33 -1.22
N LEU A 92 10.52 5.54 -1.77
CA LEU A 92 11.94 5.86 -1.68
C LEU A 92 12.32 7.17 -2.36
N ILE A 93 11.79 7.41 -3.56
CA ILE A 93 12.04 8.65 -4.31
C ILE A 93 11.56 9.88 -3.55
N VAL A 94 10.43 9.77 -2.82
CA VAL A 94 9.91 10.86 -1.97
C VAL A 94 10.71 11.02 -0.67
N GLY A 95 11.64 10.10 -0.39
CA GLY A 95 12.55 10.15 0.76
C GLY A 95 12.09 9.35 1.97
N GLU A 96 11.09 8.48 1.82
CA GLU A 96 10.67 7.60 2.91
C GLU A 96 11.74 6.53 3.21
N GLY A 97 11.99 6.27 4.48
CA GLY A 97 12.97 5.25 4.89
C GLY A 97 12.51 3.82 4.58
N LEU A 98 13.45 2.94 4.25
CA LEU A 98 13.18 1.51 4.01
C LEU A 98 12.35 0.82 5.12
N PRO A 99 12.58 1.08 6.43
CA PRO A 99 11.75 0.50 7.49
C PRO A 99 10.29 0.97 7.43
N MET A 100 10.06 2.24 7.06
CA MET A 100 8.72 2.81 6.94
C MET A 100 7.97 2.19 5.76
N ILE A 101 8.64 2.11 4.61
CA ILE A 101 8.08 1.48 3.40
C ILE A 101 7.76 0.01 3.66
N GLY A 102 8.62 -0.72 4.38
CA GLY A 102 8.37 -2.10 4.79
C GLY A 102 7.09 -2.25 5.63
N LYS A 103 6.86 -1.34 6.57
CA LYS A 103 5.63 -1.29 7.37
C LYS A 103 4.40 -0.97 6.52
N LEU A 104 4.48 0.02 5.62
CA LEU A 104 3.38 0.40 4.71
C LEU A 104 2.97 -0.75 3.77
N LEU A 105 3.95 -1.52 3.29
CA LEU A 105 3.70 -2.69 2.46
C LEU A 105 3.19 -3.90 3.26
N GLY A 106 3.20 -3.83 4.59
CA GLY A 106 2.87 -4.94 5.47
C GLY A 106 3.85 -6.10 5.32
N HIS A 107 5.13 -5.84 5.05
CA HIS A 107 6.16 -6.88 5.08
C HIS A 107 6.52 -7.20 6.54
N SER A 108 6.46 -8.48 6.92
CA SER A 108 6.90 -8.92 8.25
C SER A 108 8.44 -8.92 8.38
N GLN A 109 9.15 -9.02 7.26
CA GLN A 109 10.61 -9.02 7.21
C GLN A 109 11.12 -7.82 6.42
N ILE A 110 12.06 -7.07 7.00
CA ILE A 110 12.69 -5.91 6.36
C ILE A 110 13.52 -6.34 5.12
N GLN A 111 14.00 -7.59 5.10
CA GLN A 111 14.82 -8.13 4.01
C GLN A 111 14.13 -8.11 2.63
N THR A 112 12.80 -8.24 2.57
CA THR A 112 12.06 -8.13 1.30
C THR A 112 12.02 -6.70 0.76
N THR A 113 12.22 -5.71 1.64
CA THR A 113 12.32 -4.28 1.30
C THR A 113 13.77 -3.88 0.97
N ALA A 114 14.78 -4.64 1.45
CA ALA A 114 16.18 -4.40 1.12
C ALA A 114 16.49 -4.47 -0.39
N ARG A 115 15.67 -5.20 -1.16
CA ARG A 115 15.75 -5.21 -2.63
C ARG A 115 15.64 -3.81 -3.25
N TYR A 116 15.01 -2.84 -2.58
CA TYR A 116 14.90 -1.48 -3.07
C TYR A 116 16.02 -0.54 -2.60
N ALA A 117 16.95 -1.01 -1.76
CA ALA A 117 17.99 -0.16 -1.18
C ALA A 117 18.84 0.58 -2.22
N HIS A 118 19.10 -0.03 -3.38
CA HIS A 118 19.84 0.59 -4.48
C HIS A 118 19.15 1.82 -5.10
N LEU A 119 17.84 1.99 -4.90
CA LEU A 119 17.09 3.17 -5.34
C LEU A 119 17.19 4.34 -4.35
N ALA A 120 17.83 4.13 -3.20
CA ALA A 120 17.92 5.13 -2.13
C ALA A 120 19.13 6.08 -2.28
N ASP A 121 20.09 5.81 -3.17
CA ASP A 121 21.33 6.59 -3.24
C ASP A 121 21.10 8.08 -3.53
N ASP A 122 20.20 8.40 -4.47
CA ASP A 122 19.84 9.78 -4.83
C ASP A 122 18.99 10.46 -3.70
N PRO A 123 17.94 9.83 -3.16
CA PRO A 123 17.24 10.32 -1.96
C PRO A 123 18.14 10.56 -0.75
N ILE A 124 19.16 9.73 -0.51
CA ILE A 124 20.10 9.86 0.61
C ILE A 124 20.91 11.14 0.48
N LYS A 125 21.43 11.42 -0.73
CA LYS A 125 22.16 12.66 -0.99
C LYS A 125 21.26 13.88 -0.81
N SER A 126 20.04 13.86 -1.37
CA SER A 126 19.07 14.94 -1.19
C SER A 126 18.71 15.14 0.29
N ALA A 127 18.60 14.06 1.07
CA ALA A 127 18.37 14.15 2.52
C ALA A 127 19.56 14.80 3.25
N ALA A 128 20.79 14.44 2.89
CA ALA A 128 22.00 15.06 3.45
C ALA A 128 22.05 16.56 3.15
N ASP A 129 21.74 16.96 1.91
CA ASP A 129 21.70 18.38 1.50
C ASP A 129 20.66 19.17 2.31
N ARG A 130 19.44 18.63 2.48
CA ARG A 130 18.38 19.26 3.30
C ARG A 130 18.77 19.41 4.78
N ILE A 131 19.47 18.43 5.33
CA ILE A 131 19.95 18.48 6.72
C ILE A 131 21.04 19.54 6.86
N ALA A 132 22.01 19.57 5.95
CA ALA A 132 23.08 20.55 5.93
C ALA A 132 22.52 21.99 5.81
N GLU A 133 21.53 22.19 4.94
CA GLU A 133 20.85 23.48 4.77
C GLU A 133 20.13 23.93 6.04
N LYS A 134 19.34 23.05 6.69
CA LYS A 134 18.68 23.35 7.97
C LYS A 134 19.68 23.68 9.10
N ILE A 135 20.81 22.99 9.15
CA ILE A 135 21.87 23.30 10.13
C ILE A 135 22.47 24.68 9.82
N SER A 136 22.82 24.95 8.56
CA SER A 136 23.42 26.22 8.16
C SER A 136 22.53 27.44 8.44
N THR A 137 21.23 27.33 8.15
CA THR A 137 20.23 28.37 8.41
C THR A 137 19.99 28.57 9.91
N SER A 138 20.04 27.51 10.72
CA SER A 138 19.93 27.61 12.18
C SER A 138 21.16 28.26 12.81
N THR A 139 22.36 28.03 12.27
CA THR A 139 23.60 28.65 12.76
C THR A 139 23.74 30.10 12.29
N ALA A 140 23.21 30.46 11.11
CA ALA A 140 23.24 31.84 10.60
C ALA A 140 22.22 32.80 11.25
N ALA A 141 21.24 32.27 11.99
CA ALA A 141 20.23 33.05 12.70
C ALA A 141 20.57 33.29 14.19
N SER A 142 21.78 32.95 14.63
CA SER A 142 22.35 33.22 15.97
C SER A 142 23.54 34.17 15.86
#